data_AF-A0A8J8DRR7-F1
#
_entry.id   AF-A0A8J8DRR7-F1
#
_cell.length_a   1.000
_cell.length_b   1.000
_cell.length_c   1.000
_cell.angle_alpha   90.00
_cell.angle_beta   90.00
_cell.angle_gamma   90.00
#
_symmetry.space_group_name_H-M   'P 1'
#
loop_
_entity.id
_entity.type
_entity.pdbx_description
1 polymer ?
#
loop_
_entity_poly.entity_id
_entity_poly.type
_entity_poly.pdbx_seq_one_letter_code
_entity_poly.pdbx_strand_id
1 'polypeptide(L)'
;MELLLVALGVIMGILTSYTDAKTGFIDDKHVFPIAGFGILYYLYQGFLVEHDIPYALSGIIGMGSGFLLGYLLYLMGGWASGDVVILMGYSALFPYASQYAKIVPPYSTAYPLHAVTLLLNSILAIFPFILVYSLAMLVKNKKTSQLKKIFVEKWSRPFEFALWVSGAFVILRLTQNFTILRNPLFSLLIWGATIVVLAKLEKIGDLIGAGLLIYEIVFNTPEVIYTYLRIALMFYLFKIFFSLISTLRIEVLTRKVTVDELKEWDILGEWIYEKNGEIHRDRESSFDKILRALKTMNMKALKIEYNKLIASPTAEGLTKENIETLRRLVEEGKLENEFLVRKAMPFAPALFLGFLISIFYGDLFWLLLLKTNGL
;
A
#
# COMPACT_ATOMS: atom_id res chain seq x y z
N MET A 1 5.13 20.96 -26.28
CA MET A 1 4.11 21.32 -25.27
C MET A 1 3.96 20.25 -24.19
N GLU A 2 3.99 18.96 -24.50
CA GLU A 2 3.96 17.91 -23.47
C GLU A 2 5.06 18.03 -22.40
N LEU A 3 6.29 18.43 -22.78
CA LEU A 3 7.36 18.71 -21.81
C LEU A 3 6.99 19.77 -20.77
N LEU A 4 6.18 20.77 -21.14
CA LEU A 4 5.67 21.77 -20.20
C LEU A 4 4.70 21.12 -19.19
N LEU A 5 3.79 20.27 -19.68
CA LEU A 5 2.89 19.51 -18.79
C LEU A 5 3.69 18.58 -17.87
N VAL A 6 4.74 17.92 -18.38
CA VAL A 6 5.62 17.06 -17.57
C VAL A 6 6.31 17.89 -16.49
N ALA A 7 6.86 19.05 -16.85
CA ALA A 7 7.49 19.96 -15.90
C ALA A 7 6.51 20.42 -14.82
N LEU A 8 5.27 20.77 -15.19
CA LEU A 8 4.22 21.12 -14.23
C LEU A 8 3.84 19.94 -13.33
N GLY A 9 3.74 18.72 -13.87
CA GLY A 9 3.50 17.51 -13.10
C GLY A 9 4.63 17.22 -12.10
N VAL A 10 5.88 17.42 -12.52
CA VAL A 10 7.06 17.30 -11.63
C VAL A 10 7.03 18.36 -10.53
N ILE A 11 6.71 19.61 -10.85
CA ILE A 11 6.56 20.68 -9.85
C ILE A 11 5.47 20.31 -8.84
N MET A 12 4.29 19.89 -9.33
CA MET A 12 3.18 19.45 -8.48
C MET A 12 3.60 18.30 -7.55
N GLY A 13 4.30 17.31 -8.09
CA GLY A 13 4.79 16.16 -7.33
C GLY A 13 5.81 16.52 -6.26
N ILE A 14 6.77 17.38 -6.58
CA ILE A 14 7.78 17.86 -5.61
C ILE A 14 7.11 18.65 -4.48
N LEU A 15 6.21 19.58 -4.82
CA LEU A 15 5.53 20.42 -3.84
C LEU A 15 4.65 19.59 -2.90
N THR A 16 3.80 18.72 -3.46
CA THR A 16 2.89 17.87 -2.67
C THR A 16 3.65 16.83 -1.84
N SER A 17 4.72 16.24 -2.38
CA SER A 17 5.59 15.33 -1.62
C SER A 17 6.29 16.01 -0.46
N TYR A 18 6.75 17.26 -0.65
CA TYR A 18 7.42 18.02 0.40
C TYR A 18 6.45 18.42 1.52
N THR A 19 5.26 18.92 1.18
CA THR A 19 4.25 19.28 2.19
C THR A 19 3.81 18.04 2.96
N ASP A 20 3.50 16.95 2.26
CA ASP A 20 3.04 15.71 2.89
C ASP A 20 4.11 15.09 3.82
N ALA A 21 5.37 15.01 3.38
CA ALA A 21 6.45 14.51 4.23
C ALA A 21 6.68 15.37 5.49
N LYS A 22 6.46 16.69 5.40
CA LYS A 22 6.71 17.63 6.50
C LYS A 22 5.51 17.71 7.45
N THR A 23 4.36 18.11 6.94
CA THR A 23 3.15 18.40 7.73
C THR A 23 2.19 17.21 7.82
N GLY A 24 2.24 16.26 6.88
CA GLY A 24 1.24 15.20 6.74
C GLY A 24 -0.07 15.69 6.12
N PHE A 25 -0.08 16.91 5.57
CA PHE A 25 -1.23 17.52 4.92
C PHE A 25 -0.84 17.99 3.52
N ILE A 26 -1.79 17.93 2.60
CA ILE A 26 -1.62 18.35 1.21
C ILE A 26 -2.25 19.74 1.06
N ASP A 27 -1.48 20.70 0.52
CA ASP A 27 -1.98 22.06 0.25
C ASP A 27 -2.59 22.11 -1.16
N ASP A 28 -3.91 22.31 -1.19
CA ASP A 28 -4.74 22.46 -2.37
C ASP A 28 -4.22 23.51 -3.37
N LYS A 29 -3.51 24.53 -2.87
CA LYS A 29 -2.92 25.61 -3.69
C LYS A 29 -1.87 25.10 -4.68
N HIS A 30 -1.31 23.92 -4.46
CA HIS A 30 -0.34 23.32 -5.38
C HIS A 30 -1.01 22.53 -6.49
N VAL A 31 -2.20 21.96 -6.23
CA VAL A 31 -2.84 21.01 -7.14
C VAL A 31 -3.83 21.71 -8.07
N PHE A 32 -4.74 22.53 -7.53
CA PHE A 32 -5.82 23.12 -8.34
C PHE A 32 -5.33 24.04 -9.47
N PRO A 33 -4.32 24.91 -9.28
CA PRO A 33 -3.84 25.75 -10.38
C PRO A 33 -3.22 24.95 -11.52
N ILE A 34 -2.49 23.87 -11.20
CA ILE A 34 -1.83 23.01 -12.19
C ILE A 34 -2.87 22.16 -12.93
N ALA A 35 -3.84 21.59 -12.21
CA ALA A 35 -4.96 20.89 -12.80
C ALA A 35 -5.78 21.80 -13.74
N GLY A 36 -6.05 23.03 -13.29
CA GLY A 36 -6.74 24.06 -14.08
C GLY A 36 -5.96 24.42 -15.36
N PHE A 37 -4.64 24.55 -15.28
CA PHE A 37 -3.81 24.75 -16.46
C PHE A 37 -3.90 23.57 -17.45
N GLY A 38 -3.90 22.33 -16.96
CA GLY A 38 -4.11 21.14 -17.79
C GLY A 38 -5.45 21.19 -18.53
N ILE A 39 -6.53 21.49 -17.82
CA ILE A 39 -7.87 21.62 -18.41
C ILE A 39 -7.90 22.70 -19.48
N LEU A 40 -7.39 23.90 -19.17
CA LEU A 40 -7.35 25.02 -20.13
C LEU A 40 -6.49 24.68 -21.35
N TYR A 41 -5.39 23.96 -21.17
CA TYR A 41 -4.55 23.49 -22.26
C TYR A 41 -5.31 22.57 -23.21
N TYR A 42 -6.01 21.56 -22.70
CA TYR A 42 -6.78 20.65 -23.55
C TYR A 42 -7.95 21.34 -24.22
N LEU A 43 -8.67 22.23 -23.52
CA LEU A 43 -9.72 23.04 -24.13
C LEU A 43 -9.19 23.90 -25.29
N TYR A 44 -8.04 24.54 -25.12
CA TYR A 44 -7.39 25.34 -26.16
C TYR A 44 -6.98 24.48 -27.35
N GLN A 45 -6.27 23.37 -27.12
CA GLN A 45 -5.79 22.50 -28.19
C GLN A 45 -6.95 21.83 -28.95
N GLY A 46 -7.93 21.30 -28.24
CA GLY A 46 -9.06 20.61 -28.86
C GLY A 46 -9.98 21.54 -29.64
N PHE A 47 -10.32 22.73 -29.13
CA PHE A 47 -11.22 23.64 -29.84
C PHE A 47 -10.54 24.48 -30.93
N LEU A 48 -9.33 25.01 -30.67
CA LEU A 48 -8.71 26.00 -31.57
C LEU A 48 -7.68 25.40 -32.52
N VAL A 49 -7.10 24.24 -32.21
CA VAL A 49 -6.04 23.62 -33.03
C VAL A 49 -6.57 22.39 -33.74
N GLU A 50 -7.03 21.39 -32.99
CA GLU A 50 -7.39 20.07 -33.54
C GLU A 50 -8.85 19.99 -34.02
N HIS A 51 -9.72 20.86 -33.52
CA HIS A 51 -11.17 20.84 -33.77
C HIS A 51 -11.85 19.53 -33.35
N ASP A 52 -11.33 18.90 -32.27
CA ASP A 52 -11.81 17.65 -31.69
C ASP A 52 -12.42 17.93 -30.30
N ILE A 53 -13.73 17.71 -30.19
CA ILE A 53 -14.50 17.92 -28.96
C ILE A 53 -14.12 16.91 -27.86
N PRO A 54 -14.10 15.58 -28.11
CA PRO A 54 -13.55 14.61 -27.17
C PRO A 54 -12.17 14.97 -26.61
N TYR A 55 -11.26 15.43 -27.47
CA TYR A 55 -9.92 15.84 -27.04
C TYR A 55 -9.97 17.14 -26.21
N ALA A 56 -10.80 18.12 -26.57
CA ALA A 56 -10.99 19.35 -25.81
C ALA A 56 -11.45 19.09 -24.37
N LEU A 57 -12.37 18.14 -24.19
CA LEU A 57 -12.94 17.77 -22.89
C LEU A 57 -12.08 16.77 -22.11
N SER A 58 -10.99 16.27 -22.69
CA SER A 58 -10.18 15.21 -22.10
C SER A 58 -9.63 15.57 -20.72
N GLY A 59 -9.20 16.81 -20.49
CA GLY A 59 -8.74 17.27 -19.17
C GLY A 59 -9.84 17.21 -18.09
N ILE A 60 -11.09 17.51 -18.46
CA ILE A 60 -12.24 17.44 -17.54
C ILE A 60 -12.60 15.97 -17.26
N ILE A 61 -12.59 15.12 -18.30
CA ILE A 61 -12.88 13.70 -18.16
C ILE A 61 -11.78 13.02 -17.32
N GLY A 62 -10.52 13.38 -17.56
CA GLY A 62 -9.37 12.94 -16.76
C GLY A 62 -9.52 13.34 -15.29
N MET A 63 -9.83 14.60 -15.02
CA MET A 63 -10.13 15.07 -13.65
C MET A 63 -11.23 14.25 -12.99
N GLY A 64 -12.36 14.06 -13.68
CA GLY A 64 -13.51 13.30 -13.18
C GLY A 64 -13.20 11.83 -12.91
N SER A 65 -12.46 11.17 -13.82
CA SER A 65 -12.05 9.77 -13.64
C SER A 65 -11.05 9.61 -12.48
N GLY A 66 -10.07 10.51 -12.35
CA GLY A 66 -9.13 10.52 -11.23
C GLY A 66 -9.81 10.74 -9.89
N PHE A 67 -10.75 11.70 -9.82
CA PHE A 67 -11.57 11.93 -8.63
C PHE A 67 -12.41 10.71 -8.28
N LEU A 68 -13.12 10.12 -9.26
CA LEU A 68 -13.97 8.95 -9.03
C LEU A 68 -13.16 7.76 -8.49
N LEU A 69 -12.03 7.45 -9.11
CA LEU A 69 -11.15 6.36 -8.67
C LEU A 69 -10.56 6.62 -7.28
N GLY A 70 -10.07 7.83 -7.03
CA GLY A 70 -9.55 8.20 -5.71
C GLY A 70 -10.63 8.17 -4.64
N TYR A 71 -11.84 8.66 -4.93
CA TYR A 71 -12.97 8.67 -4.01
C TYR A 71 -13.44 7.25 -3.67
N LEU A 72 -13.43 6.32 -4.62
CA LEU A 72 -13.69 4.90 -4.34
C LEU A 72 -12.70 4.34 -3.32
N LEU A 73 -11.41 4.66 -3.43
CA LEU A 73 -10.40 4.22 -2.46
C LEU A 73 -10.51 4.91 -1.10
N TYR A 74 -10.92 6.17 -1.08
CA TYR A 74 -11.26 6.88 0.15
C TYR A 74 -12.43 6.20 0.89
N LEU A 75 -13.51 5.85 0.18
CA LEU A 75 -14.65 5.13 0.75
C LEU A 75 -14.28 3.75 1.28
N MET A 76 -13.32 3.07 0.64
CA MET A 76 -12.77 1.80 1.12
C MET A 76 -11.85 1.96 2.35
N GLY A 77 -11.58 3.20 2.80
CA GLY A 77 -10.65 3.50 3.89
C GLY A 77 -9.19 3.27 3.51
N GLY A 78 -8.89 3.15 2.21
CA GLY A 78 -7.54 2.90 1.71
C GLY A 78 -6.69 4.17 1.66
N TRP A 79 -7.29 5.31 1.30
CA TRP A 79 -6.61 6.58 1.03
C TRP A 79 -7.16 7.74 1.85
N ALA A 80 -6.34 8.78 2.05
CA ALA A 80 -6.78 10.04 2.62
C ALA A 80 -7.38 10.96 1.54
N SER A 81 -8.17 11.96 1.95
CA SER A 81 -8.81 12.91 1.02
C SER A 81 -7.79 13.66 0.14
N GLY A 82 -6.61 13.98 0.67
CA GLY A 82 -5.56 14.65 -0.10
C GLY A 82 -5.01 13.79 -1.25
N ASP A 83 -4.91 12.48 -1.08
CA ASP A 83 -4.43 11.57 -2.14
C ASP A 83 -5.38 11.55 -3.34
N VAL A 84 -6.69 11.68 -3.06
CA VAL A 84 -7.74 11.82 -4.08
C VAL A 84 -7.53 13.09 -4.89
N VAL A 85 -7.24 14.21 -4.22
CA VAL A 85 -7.01 15.51 -4.88
C VAL A 85 -5.77 15.46 -5.77
N ILE A 86 -4.68 14.83 -5.32
CA ILE A 86 -3.46 14.66 -6.12
C ILE A 86 -3.73 13.80 -7.36
N LEU A 87 -4.41 12.65 -7.21
CA LEU A 87 -4.74 11.79 -8.35
C LEU A 87 -5.64 12.51 -9.36
N MET A 88 -6.64 13.23 -8.87
CA MET A 88 -7.50 14.09 -9.68
C MET A 88 -6.68 15.13 -10.46
N GLY A 89 -5.73 15.81 -9.79
CA GLY A 89 -4.88 16.82 -10.43
C GLY A 89 -3.97 16.26 -11.52
N TYR A 90 -3.31 15.12 -11.26
CA TYR A 90 -2.49 14.46 -12.30
C TYR A 90 -3.34 13.96 -13.46
N SER A 91 -4.53 13.45 -13.19
CA SER A 91 -5.43 12.94 -14.24
C SER A 91 -6.00 14.07 -15.11
N ALA A 92 -6.20 15.27 -14.54
CA ALA A 92 -6.56 16.47 -15.29
C ALA A 92 -5.42 16.98 -16.19
N LEU A 93 -4.18 16.87 -15.69
CA LEU A 93 -2.98 17.31 -16.40
C LEU A 93 -2.53 16.31 -17.49
N PHE A 94 -2.73 15.02 -17.25
CA PHE A 94 -2.37 13.91 -18.14
C PHE A 94 -3.56 12.93 -18.28
N PRO A 95 -4.60 13.30 -19.04
CA PRO A 95 -5.71 12.41 -19.35
C PRO A 95 -5.31 11.25 -20.27
N TYR A 96 -4.27 11.41 -21.08
CA TYR A 96 -3.71 10.39 -21.97
C TYR A 96 -2.28 10.02 -21.57
N ALA A 97 -1.83 8.84 -22.01
CA ALA A 97 -0.46 8.42 -21.81
C ALA A 97 0.55 9.33 -22.54
N SER A 98 1.72 9.48 -21.94
CA SER A 98 2.82 10.25 -22.51
C SER A 98 3.38 9.62 -23.78
N GLN A 99 3.86 10.44 -24.71
CA GLN A 99 4.61 9.97 -25.88
C GLN A 99 5.95 9.31 -25.51
N TYR A 100 6.47 9.59 -24.30
CA TYR A 100 7.71 8.99 -23.79
C TYR A 100 7.49 7.61 -23.16
N ALA A 101 6.24 7.21 -22.95
CA ALA A 101 5.91 5.95 -22.31
C ALA A 101 6.21 4.78 -23.26
N LYS A 102 6.95 3.79 -22.77
CA LYS A 102 7.32 2.60 -23.56
C LYS A 102 6.15 1.63 -23.73
N ILE A 103 5.31 1.51 -22.71
CA ILE A 103 4.24 0.51 -22.64
C ILE A 103 2.94 1.22 -22.35
N VAL A 104 2.07 1.25 -23.35
CA VAL A 104 0.85 2.04 -23.28
C VAL A 104 -0.36 1.13 -23.46
N PRO A 105 -1.27 1.11 -22.47
CA PRO A 105 -2.48 0.31 -22.57
C PRO A 105 -3.53 1.02 -23.47
N PRO A 106 -4.43 0.27 -24.14
CA PRO A 106 -5.42 0.83 -25.06
C PRO A 106 -6.33 1.89 -24.40
N TYR A 107 -6.67 1.71 -23.12
CA TYR A 107 -7.51 2.66 -22.40
C TYR A 107 -6.84 4.00 -22.10
N SER A 108 -5.51 4.10 -22.19
CA SER A 108 -4.79 5.37 -21.98
C SER A 108 -4.47 6.10 -23.30
N THR A 109 -4.73 5.48 -24.45
CA THR A 109 -4.55 6.09 -25.79
C THR A 109 -5.88 6.40 -26.44
N ALA A 110 -6.82 5.45 -26.41
CA ALA A 110 -8.13 5.61 -27.03
C ALA A 110 -9.11 6.44 -26.18
N TYR A 111 -8.90 6.47 -24.86
CA TYR A 111 -9.77 7.15 -23.92
C TYR A 111 -8.95 7.98 -22.92
N PRO A 112 -9.50 9.08 -22.40
CA PRO A 112 -8.84 9.90 -21.38
C PRO A 112 -8.90 9.25 -19.99
N LEU A 113 -8.49 7.97 -19.90
CA LEU A 113 -8.55 7.14 -18.69
C LEU A 113 -7.15 6.80 -18.16
N HIS A 114 -6.17 7.67 -18.41
CA HIS A 114 -4.81 7.50 -17.87
C HIS A 114 -4.77 7.54 -16.33
N ALA A 115 -5.83 8.02 -15.67
CA ALA A 115 -6.05 7.93 -14.23
C ALA A 115 -5.87 6.49 -13.69
N VAL A 116 -6.26 5.47 -14.46
CA VAL A 116 -6.08 4.05 -14.07
C VAL A 116 -4.60 3.69 -14.01
N THR A 117 -3.83 4.07 -15.03
CA THR A 117 -2.38 3.87 -15.09
C THR A 117 -1.69 4.56 -13.92
N LEU A 118 -2.02 5.82 -13.68
CA LEU A 118 -1.49 6.61 -12.57
C LEU A 118 -1.78 5.93 -11.23
N LEU A 119 -3.02 5.49 -11.01
CA LEU A 119 -3.41 4.81 -9.78
C LEU A 119 -2.61 3.51 -9.56
N LEU A 120 -2.59 2.63 -10.56
CA LEU A 120 -1.93 1.33 -10.45
C LEU A 120 -0.42 1.47 -10.26
N ASN A 121 0.22 2.36 -11.02
CA ASN A 121 1.64 2.66 -10.85
C ASN A 121 1.93 3.23 -9.46
N SER A 122 1.05 4.10 -8.93
CA SER A 122 1.22 4.66 -7.58
C SER A 122 1.11 3.58 -6.51
N ILE A 123 0.14 2.66 -6.63
CA ILE A 123 0.00 1.52 -5.72
C ILE A 123 1.27 0.64 -5.74
N LEU A 124 1.84 0.38 -6.93
CA LEU A 124 3.08 -0.37 -7.05
C LEU A 124 4.30 0.42 -6.55
N ALA A 125 4.30 1.74 -6.71
CA ALA A 125 5.38 2.62 -6.26
C ALA A 125 5.43 2.81 -4.74
N ILE A 126 4.32 2.55 -4.03
CA ILE A 126 4.31 2.46 -2.56
C ILE A 126 5.43 1.52 -2.10
N PHE A 127 5.53 0.32 -2.67
CA PHE A 127 6.47 -0.71 -2.20
C PHE A 127 7.92 -0.22 -2.08
N PRO A 128 8.57 0.25 -3.15
CA PRO A 128 9.93 0.78 -3.07
C PRO A 128 10.00 2.07 -2.23
N PHE A 129 8.98 2.92 -2.26
CA PHE A 129 8.95 4.15 -1.47
C PHE A 129 8.96 3.86 0.04
N ILE A 130 8.06 3.00 0.53
CA ILE A 130 7.99 2.59 1.94
C ILE A 130 9.33 2.01 2.38
N LEU A 131 9.93 1.16 1.54
CA LEU A 131 11.20 0.51 1.85
C LEU A 131 12.30 1.56 2.07
N VAL A 132 12.46 2.51 1.14
CA VAL A 132 13.47 3.57 1.26
C VAL A 132 13.16 4.51 2.43
N TYR A 133 11.91 4.96 2.55
CA TYR A 133 11.49 5.90 3.58
C TYR A 133 11.66 5.31 4.99
N SER A 134 11.26 4.05 5.19
CA SER A 134 11.40 3.35 6.48
C SER A 134 12.85 3.15 6.87
N LEU A 135 13.71 2.72 5.95
CA LEU A 135 15.14 2.59 6.21
C LEU A 135 15.76 3.95 6.54
N ALA A 136 15.47 4.98 5.76
CA ALA A 136 15.97 6.33 5.98
C ALA A 136 15.57 6.87 7.37
N MET A 137 14.32 6.69 7.78
CA MET A 137 13.85 7.14 9.09
C MET A 137 14.45 6.34 10.25
N LEU A 138 14.61 5.02 10.10
CA LEU A 138 15.27 4.19 11.13
C LEU A 138 16.74 4.55 11.32
N VAL A 139 17.45 4.81 10.21
CA VAL A 139 18.85 5.27 10.24
C VAL A 139 18.94 6.67 10.86
N LYS A 140 18.09 7.61 10.44
CA LYS A 140 18.03 8.97 10.97
C LYS A 140 17.76 8.99 12.49
N ASN A 141 16.84 8.15 12.95
CA ASN A 141 16.47 8.02 14.36
C ASN A 141 17.43 7.12 15.17
N LYS A 142 18.55 6.66 14.56
CA LYS A 142 19.57 5.80 15.18
C LYS A 142 19.02 4.50 15.80
N LYS A 143 17.96 3.94 15.23
CA LYS A 143 17.29 2.71 15.71
C LYS A 143 18.01 1.45 15.19
N THR A 144 19.32 1.33 15.47
CA THR A 144 20.20 0.26 14.94
C THR A 144 19.80 -1.14 15.41
N SER A 145 19.28 -1.27 16.63
CA SER A 145 18.78 -2.54 17.16
C SER A 145 17.59 -3.07 16.36
N GLN A 146 16.63 -2.20 16.01
CA GLN A 146 15.47 -2.58 15.20
C GLN A 146 15.86 -2.91 13.76
N LEU A 147 16.82 -2.17 13.18
CA LEU A 147 17.38 -2.53 11.87
C LEU A 147 17.98 -3.94 11.88
N LYS A 148 18.80 -4.27 12.89
CA LYS A 148 19.36 -5.63 13.02
C LYS A 148 18.24 -6.68 13.14
N LYS A 149 17.19 -6.39 13.90
CA LYS A 149 16.01 -7.25 14.04
C LYS A 149 15.34 -7.53 12.70
N ILE A 150 15.12 -6.49 11.89
CA ILE A 150 14.49 -6.59 10.56
C ILE A 150 15.25 -7.51 9.61
N PHE A 151 16.58 -7.49 9.61
CA PHE A 151 17.37 -8.33 8.68
C PHE A 151 17.69 -9.72 9.26
N VAL A 152 18.05 -9.81 10.54
CA VAL A 152 18.60 -11.02 11.15
C VAL A 152 17.53 -11.92 11.79
N GLU A 153 16.48 -11.36 12.38
CA GLU A 153 15.48 -12.18 13.05
C GLU A 153 14.68 -13.00 12.03
N LYS A 154 14.55 -14.32 12.26
CA LYS A 154 13.81 -15.24 11.38
C LYS A 154 14.28 -15.21 9.91
N TRP A 155 15.57 -14.98 9.67
CA TRP A 155 16.13 -14.91 8.31
C TRP A 155 16.03 -16.23 7.54
N SER A 156 15.93 -17.38 8.22
CA SER A 156 15.79 -18.71 7.60
C SER A 156 14.38 -18.96 7.04
N ARG A 157 13.34 -18.37 7.65
CA ARG A 157 11.93 -18.64 7.31
C ARG A 157 11.59 -18.43 5.83
N PRO A 158 12.06 -17.37 5.15
CA PRO A 158 11.86 -17.22 3.71
C PRO A 158 12.47 -18.34 2.87
N PHE A 159 13.62 -18.88 3.28
CA PHE A 159 14.30 -19.97 2.58
C PHE A 159 13.60 -21.32 2.81
N GLU A 160 13.13 -21.57 4.04
CA GLU A 160 12.26 -22.71 4.38
C GLU A 160 10.98 -22.68 3.52
N PHE A 161 10.31 -21.52 3.46
CA PHE A 161 9.09 -21.37 2.67
C PHE A 161 9.34 -21.52 1.15
N ALA A 162 10.44 -20.98 0.64
CA ALA A 162 10.87 -21.19 -0.74
C ALA A 162 11.12 -22.67 -1.05
N LEU A 163 11.67 -23.40 -0.08
CA LEU A 163 11.94 -24.82 -0.20
C LEU A 163 10.63 -25.62 -0.27
N TRP A 164 9.64 -25.31 0.56
CA TRP A 164 8.34 -25.96 0.53
C TRP A 164 7.57 -25.65 -0.76
N VAL A 165 7.60 -24.41 -1.23
CA VAL A 165 7.02 -24.00 -2.51
C VAL A 165 7.66 -24.75 -3.67
N SER A 166 8.99 -24.84 -3.68
CA SER A 166 9.73 -25.56 -4.72
C SER A 166 9.44 -27.06 -4.67
N GLY A 167 9.44 -27.67 -3.49
CA GLY A 167 9.08 -29.09 -3.30
C GLY A 167 7.64 -29.39 -3.73
N ALA A 168 6.70 -28.47 -3.49
CA ALA A 168 5.32 -28.61 -3.95
C ALA A 168 5.22 -28.62 -5.49
N PHE A 169 6.04 -27.84 -6.20
CA PHE A 169 6.12 -27.93 -7.67
C PHE A 169 6.65 -29.27 -8.17
N VAL A 170 7.61 -29.87 -7.45
CA VAL A 170 8.12 -31.22 -7.78
C VAL A 170 7.01 -32.26 -7.62
N ILE A 171 6.29 -32.23 -6.49
CA ILE A 171 5.15 -33.14 -6.25
C ILE A 171 4.06 -32.94 -7.31
N LEU A 172 3.75 -31.69 -7.67
CA LEU A 172 2.79 -31.40 -8.73
C LEU A 172 3.21 -32.07 -10.05
N ARG A 173 4.48 -31.93 -10.44
CA ARG A 173 5.00 -32.53 -11.68
C ARG A 173 4.93 -34.05 -11.66
N LEU A 174 5.32 -34.68 -10.55
CA LEU A 174 5.25 -36.14 -10.39
C LEU A 174 3.81 -36.67 -10.47
N THR A 175 2.84 -35.86 -10.05
CA THR A 175 1.43 -36.23 -10.01
C THR A 175 0.64 -35.80 -11.26
N GLN A 176 1.23 -35.03 -12.18
CA GLN A 176 0.58 -34.60 -13.43
C GLN A 176 0.22 -35.76 -14.39
N ASN A 177 0.80 -36.95 -14.20
CA ASN A 177 0.46 -38.14 -14.98
C ASN A 177 -0.94 -38.70 -14.67
N PHE A 178 -1.61 -38.23 -13.61
CA PHE A 178 -2.97 -38.65 -13.25
C PHE A 178 -4.02 -37.75 -13.93
N THR A 179 -5.02 -38.36 -14.57
CA THR A 179 -6.04 -37.69 -15.40
C THR A 179 -6.85 -36.63 -14.64
N ILE A 180 -7.08 -36.81 -13.34
CA ILE A 180 -7.83 -35.89 -12.46
C ILE A 180 -7.01 -34.61 -12.16
N LEU A 181 -5.68 -34.74 -12.12
CA LEU A 181 -4.73 -33.67 -11.80
C LEU A 181 -4.39 -32.77 -13.00
N ARG A 182 -4.95 -33.08 -14.18
CA ARG A 182 -4.83 -32.24 -15.38
C ARG A 182 -5.72 -31.00 -15.31
N ASN A 183 -6.70 -30.97 -14.40
CA ASN A 183 -7.54 -29.81 -14.17
C ASN A 183 -6.75 -28.74 -13.37
N PRO A 184 -6.63 -27.50 -13.87
CA PRO A 184 -5.86 -26.43 -13.23
C PRO A 184 -6.25 -26.16 -11.77
N LEU A 185 -7.55 -26.23 -11.45
CA LEU A 185 -8.05 -25.95 -10.10
C LEU A 185 -7.59 -27.01 -9.10
N PHE A 186 -7.67 -28.29 -9.47
CA PHE A 186 -7.20 -29.39 -8.62
C PHE A 186 -5.68 -29.36 -8.44
N SER A 187 -4.94 -28.99 -9.49
CA SER A 187 -3.48 -28.82 -9.42
C SER A 187 -3.10 -27.72 -8.42
N LEU A 188 -3.81 -26.59 -8.41
CA LEU A 188 -3.59 -25.49 -7.48
C LEU A 188 -3.91 -25.89 -6.03
N LEU A 189 -5.01 -26.63 -5.83
CA LEU A 189 -5.39 -27.14 -4.51
C LEU A 189 -4.34 -28.10 -3.94
N ILE A 190 -3.82 -29.02 -4.75
CA ILE A 190 -2.83 -30.00 -4.31
C ILE A 190 -1.49 -29.33 -4.04
N TRP A 191 -1.07 -28.38 -4.89
CA TRP A 191 0.11 -27.57 -4.66
C TRP A 191 0.01 -26.79 -3.34
N GLY A 192 -1.12 -26.09 -3.12
CA GLY A 192 -1.37 -25.35 -1.88
C GLY A 192 -1.42 -26.25 -0.64
N ALA A 193 -2.12 -27.39 -0.72
CA ALA A 193 -2.20 -28.37 0.37
C ALA A 193 -0.81 -28.93 0.73
N THR A 194 0.03 -29.21 -0.27
CA THR A 194 1.39 -29.70 -0.07
C THR A 194 2.24 -28.68 0.69
N ILE A 195 2.17 -27.40 0.33
CA ILE A 195 2.87 -26.33 1.06
C ILE A 195 2.41 -26.29 2.53
N VAL A 196 1.10 -26.37 2.77
CA VAL A 196 0.55 -26.35 4.14
C VAL A 196 1.02 -27.56 4.96
N VAL A 197 1.04 -28.75 4.36
CA VAL A 197 1.53 -29.98 5.02
C VAL A 197 3.01 -29.85 5.35
N LEU A 198 3.85 -29.44 4.40
CA LEU A 198 5.29 -29.23 4.64
C LEU A 198 5.52 -28.18 5.72
N ALA A 199 4.79 -27.06 5.68
CA ALA A 199 4.88 -26.01 6.68
C ALA A 199 4.51 -26.49 8.09
N LYS A 200 3.46 -27.33 8.21
CA LYS A 200 3.00 -27.88 9.48
C LYS A 200 4.01 -28.88 10.08
N LEU A 201 4.80 -29.54 9.24
CA LEU A 201 5.84 -30.48 9.65
C LEU A 201 7.16 -29.82 10.03
N GLU A 202 7.28 -28.49 9.88
CA GLU A 202 8.44 -27.67 10.21
C GLU A 202 9.75 -28.32 9.72
N LYS A 203 10.65 -28.73 10.63
CA LYS A 203 11.97 -29.30 10.29
C LYS A 203 11.89 -30.57 9.44
N ILE A 204 10.85 -31.40 9.63
CA ILE A 204 10.65 -32.60 8.80
C ILE A 204 10.21 -32.17 7.39
N GLY A 205 9.38 -31.14 7.30
CA GLY A 205 9.00 -30.51 6.04
C GLY A 205 10.20 -29.93 5.29
N ASP A 206 11.15 -29.31 6.00
CA ASP A 206 12.41 -28.81 5.42
C ASP A 206 13.25 -29.94 4.84
N LEU A 207 13.40 -31.06 5.56
CA LEU A 207 14.12 -32.23 5.07
C LEU A 207 13.47 -32.83 3.82
N ILE A 208 12.14 -32.97 3.82
CA ILE A 208 11.39 -33.47 2.67
C ILE A 208 11.53 -32.50 1.48
N GLY A 209 11.38 -31.19 1.71
CA GLY A 209 11.54 -30.16 0.69
C GLY A 209 12.95 -30.15 0.09
N ALA A 210 13.99 -30.29 0.91
CA ALA A 210 15.37 -30.42 0.46
C ALA A 210 15.57 -31.69 -0.37
N GLY A 211 15.04 -32.83 0.08
CA GLY A 211 15.09 -34.07 -0.69
C GLY A 211 14.42 -33.95 -2.06
N LEU A 212 13.24 -33.32 -2.13
CA LEU A 212 12.52 -33.08 -3.38
C LEU A 212 13.29 -32.13 -4.31
N LEU A 213 13.90 -31.08 -3.77
CA LEU A 213 14.72 -30.15 -4.54
C LEU A 213 16.00 -30.82 -5.08
N ILE A 214 16.66 -31.66 -4.27
CA ILE A 214 17.82 -32.44 -4.72
C ILE A 214 17.41 -33.42 -5.82
N TYR A 215 16.30 -34.13 -5.64
CA TYR A 215 15.73 -35.00 -6.68
C TYR A 215 15.55 -34.22 -7.99
N GLU A 216 14.89 -33.06 -7.92
CA GLU A 216 14.63 -32.22 -9.07
C GLU A 216 15.92 -31.73 -9.76
N ILE A 217 16.96 -31.39 -9.01
CA ILE A 217 18.28 -30.98 -9.55
C ILE A 217 19.00 -32.14 -10.24
N VAL A 218 18.87 -33.37 -9.73
CA VAL A 218 19.51 -34.54 -10.35
C VAL A 218 18.86 -34.89 -11.69
N PHE A 219 17.55 -34.71 -11.81
CA PHE A 219 16.78 -35.10 -13.00
C PHE A 219 16.49 -33.95 -13.97
N ASN A 220 16.64 -32.69 -13.57
CA ASN A 220 16.38 -31.52 -14.41
C ASN A 220 17.55 -30.53 -14.40
N THR A 221 17.58 -29.66 -15.41
CA THR A 221 18.63 -28.67 -15.69
C THR A 221 18.94 -27.74 -14.50
N PRO A 222 20.12 -27.06 -14.50
CA PRO A 222 20.51 -26.11 -13.44
C PRO A 222 19.54 -24.93 -13.22
N GLU A 223 18.53 -24.76 -14.06
CA GLU A 223 17.46 -23.76 -13.96
C GLU A 223 16.63 -23.90 -12.67
N VAL A 224 16.57 -25.11 -12.08
CA VAL A 224 15.86 -25.38 -10.83
C VAL A 224 16.47 -24.58 -9.67
N ILE A 225 17.80 -24.55 -9.59
CA ILE A 225 18.52 -23.81 -8.54
C ILE A 225 18.25 -22.31 -8.69
N TYR A 226 18.32 -21.81 -9.93
CA TYR A 226 18.02 -20.40 -10.21
C TYR A 226 16.59 -20.02 -9.82
N THR A 227 15.63 -20.90 -10.13
CA THR A 227 14.22 -20.70 -9.78
C THR A 227 14.02 -20.67 -8.26
N TYR A 228 14.62 -21.63 -7.53
CA TYR A 228 14.59 -21.66 -6.07
C TYR A 228 15.18 -20.37 -5.47
N LEU A 229 16.38 -19.98 -5.91
CA LEU A 229 17.05 -18.78 -5.40
C LEU A 229 16.22 -17.51 -5.68
N ARG A 230 15.57 -17.42 -6.83
CA ARG A 230 14.67 -16.31 -7.18
C ARG A 230 13.46 -16.26 -6.26
N ILE A 231 12.83 -17.40 -5.98
CA ILE A 231 11.69 -17.50 -5.04
C ILE A 231 12.13 -17.14 -3.62
N ALA A 232 13.27 -17.68 -3.17
CA ALA A 232 13.85 -17.38 -1.85
C ALA A 232 14.16 -15.90 -1.68
N LEU A 233 14.79 -15.28 -2.68
CA LEU A 233 15.05 -13.84 -2.69
C LEU A 233 13.75 -13.04 -2.63
N MET A 234 12.72 -13.42 -3.40
CA MET A 234 11.43 -12.76 -3.40
C MET A 234 10.76 -12.83 -2.01
N PHE A 235 10.72 -14.00 -1.38
CA PHE A 235 10.17 -14.14 -0.02
C PHE A 235 10.99 -13.38 1.02
N TYR A 236 12.32 -13.33 0.86
CA TYR A 236 13.17 -12.56 1.74
C TYR A 236 12.90 -11.04 1.62
N LEU A 237 12.73 -10.54 0.39
CA LEU A 237 12.33 -9.16 0.14
C LEU A 237 10.94 -8.85 0.74
N PHE A 238 9.96 -9.74 0.58
CA PHE A 238 8.65 -9.59 1.23
C PHE A 238 8.77 -9.56 2.75
N LYS A 239 9.58 -10.45 3.33
CA LYS A 239 9.84 -10.45 4.78
C LYS A 239 10.42 -9.13 5.25
N ILE A 240 11.42 -8.59 4.55
CA ILE A 240 12.00 -7.28 4.86
C ILE A 240 10.94 -6.21 4.77
N PHE A 241 10.18 -6.18 3.67
CA PHE A 241 9.12 -5.20 3.43
C PHE A 241 8.08 -5.17 4.55
N PHE A 242 7.49 -6.32 4.91
CA PHE A 242 6.48 -6.38 5.97
C PHE A 242 7.06 -6.05 7.35
N SER A 243 8.31 -6.47 7.62
CA SER A 243 9.00 -6.13 8.87
C SER A 243 9.28 -4.62 8.98
N LEU A 244 9.64 -3.97 7.88
CA LEU A 244 9.83 -2.53 7.82
C LEU A 244 8.53 -1.77 8.05
N ILE A 245 7.44 -2.17 7.40
CA ILE A 245 6.11 -1.56 7.62
C ILE A 245 5.69 -1.68 9.08
N SER A 246 5.82 -2.87 9.66
CA SER A 246 5.48 -3.11 11.07
C SER A 246 6.30 -2.20 11.99
N THR A 247 7.62 -2.14 11.76
CA THR A 247 8.53 -1.32 12.58
C THR A 247 8.25 0.17 12.42
N LEU A 248 8.06 0.66 11.20
CA LEU A 248 7.77 2.07 10.91
C LEU A 248 6.48 2.54 11.58
N ARG A 249 5.42 1.72 11.53
CA ARG A 249 4.12 2.04 12.14
C ARG A 249 4.24 2.25 13.66
N ILE A 250 5.02 1.41 14.33
CA ILE A 250 5.15 1.41 15.78
C ILE A 250 6.14 2.47 16.25
N GLU A 251 7.32 2.56 15.61
CA GLU A 251 8.46 3.33 16.13
C GLU A 251 8.58 4.73 15.53
N VAL A 252 8.04 4.96 14.32
CA VAL A 252 8.26 6.21 13.57
C VAL A 252 6.96 7.01 13.43
N LEU A 253 5.85 6.32 13.14
CA LEU A 253 4.55 6.97 12.93
C LEU A 253 3.74 7.12 14.21
N THR A 254 4.17 6.60 15.35
CA THR A 254 3.45 6.76 16.61
C THR A 254 4.23 7.66 17.56
N ARG A 255 3.61 8.74 18.03
CA ARG A 255 4.16 9.66 19.04
C ARG A 255 3.31 9.64 20.30
N LYS A 256 3.96 9.82 21.44
CA LYS A 256 3.31 10.06 22.74
C LYS A 256 3.17 11.57 22.92
N VAL A 257 1.96 12.04 23.20
CA VAL A 257 1.65 13.47 23.39
C VAL A 257 0.75 13.64 24.61
N THR A 258 0.78 14.84 25.20
CA THR A 258 -0.16 15.22 26.28
C THR A 258 -1.44 15.81 25.70
N VAL A 259 -2.46 16.00 26.55
CA VAL A 259 -3.76 16.56 26.15
C VAL A 259 -3.66 17.99 25.60
N ASP A 260 -2.65 18.74 26.03
CA ASP A 260 -2.41 20.12 25.59
C ASP A 260 -1.73 20.19 24.22
N GLU A 261 -1.04 19.11 23.84
CA GLU A 261 -0.38 18.98 22.55
C GLU A 261 -1.30 18.41 21.46
N LEU A 262 -2.46 17.86 21.85
CA LEU A 262 -3.47 17.35 20.92
C LEU A 262 -4.04 18.49 20.06
N LYS A 263 -4.05 18.28 18.75
CA LYS A 263 -4.64 19.20 17.78
C LYS A 263 -5.84 18.58 17.11
N GLU A 264 -6.72 19.44 16.62
CA GLU A 264 -7.79 19.03 15.72
C GLU A 264 -7.18 18.26 14.54
N TRP A 265 -7.85 17.18 14.12
CA TRP A 265 -7.40 16.24 13.08
C TRP A 265 -6.26 15.29 13.48
N ASP A 266 -5.74 15.33 14.72
CA ASP A 266 -4.82 14.28 15.19
C ASP A 266 -5.55 12.93 15.22
N ILE A 267 -4.91 11.89 14.68
CA ILE A 267 -5.44 10.52 14.69
C ILE A 267 -4.93 9.82 15.94
N LEU A 268 -5.82 9.47 16.87
CA LEU A 268 -5.43 8.68 18.04
C LEU A 268 -4.99 7.27 17.62
N GLY A 269 -4.03 6.73 18.36
CA GLY A 269 -3.55 5.36 18.22
C GLY A 269 -4.29 4.34 19.09
N GLU A 270 -5.26 4.81 19.88
CA GLU A 270 -6.01 4.05 20.89
C GLU A 270 -7.50 4.42 20.85
N TRP A 271 -8.34 3.50 21.32
CA TRP A 271 -9.77 3.75 21.53
C TRP A 271 -10.00 4.26 22.95
N ILE A 272 -10.82 5.30 23.08
CA ILE A 272 -11.26 5.83 24.37
C ILE A 272 -12.79 5.82 24.38
N TYR A 273 -13.35 5.04 25.30
CA TYR A 273 -14.79 4.85 25.39
C TYR A 273 -15.25 4.67 26.83
N GLU A 274 -16.51 4.98 27.06
CA GLU A 274 -17.17 4.81 28.35
C GLU A 274 -17.97 3.50 28.36
N LYS A 275 -17.73 2.68 29.39
CA LYS A 275 -18.49 1.45 29.66
C LYS A 275 -18.84 1.39 31.13
N ASN A 276 -20.12 1.23 31.44
CA ASN A 276 -20.62 1.13 32.81
C ASN A 276 -20.21 2.31 33.74
N GLY A 277 -20.03 3.51 33.19
CA GLY A 277 -19.60 4.70 33.95
C GLY A 277 -18.10 4.79 34.21
N GLU A 278 -17.31 3.80 33.76
CA GLU A 278 -15.85 3.83 33.79
C GLU A 278 -15.28 4.10 32.39
N ILE A 279 -14.14 4.79 32.36
CA ILE A 279 -13.48 5.17 31.12
C ILE A 279 -12.38 4.15 30.83
N HIS A 280 -12.47 3.51 29.67
CA HIS A 280 -11.50 2.50 29.25
C HIS A 280 -10.65 3.01 28.11
N ARG A 281 -9.36 2.62 28.15
CA ARG A 281 -8.41 2.76 27.04
C ARG A 281 -8.13 1.40 26.44
N ASP A 282 -8.27 1.31 25.13
CA ASP A 282 -7.88 0.12 24.39
C ASP A 282 -6.81 0.48 23.35
N ARG A 283 -5.59 0.03 23.65
CA ARG A 283 -4.39 0.19 22.84
C ARG A 283 -4.16 -1.00 21.89
N GLU A 284 -5.04 -2.01 21.87
CA GLU A 284 -4.90 -3.16 20.98
C GLU A 284 -5.05 -2.73 19.51
N SER A 285 -4.16 -3.23 18.65
CA SER A 285 -4.25 -3.02 17.21
C SER A 285 -5.48 -3.73 16.65
N SER A 286 -6.10 -3.16 15.62
CA SER A 286 -7.24 -3.80 14.94
C SER A 286 -6.93 -5.22 14.46
N PHE A 287 -5.67 -5.52 14.14
CA PHE A 287 -5.22 -6.86 13.76
C PHE A 287 -5.18 -7.84 14.95
N ASP A 288 -4.80 -7.37 16.14
CA ASP A 288 -4.76 -8.20 17.35
C ASP A 288 -6.18 -8.60 17.77
N LYS A 289 -7.15 -7.70 17.59
CA LYS A 289 -8.59 -7.98 17.80
C LYS A 289 -9.11 -9.04 16.86
N ILE A 290 -8.73 -8.98 15.57
CA ILE A 290 -9.10 -10.00 14.58
C ILE A 290 -8.48 -11.35 14.95
N LEU A 291 -7.19 -11.38 15.32
CA LEU A 291 -6.50 -12.61 15.70
C LEU A 291 -7.13 -13.24 16.96
N ARG A 292 -7.53 -12.41 17.92
CA ARG A 292 -8.20 -12.83 19.15
C ARG A 292 -9.60 -13.37 18.88
N ALA A 293 -10.38 -12.68 18.05
CA ALA A 293 -11.73 -13.11 17.65
C ALA A 293 -11.71 -14.43 16.86
N LEU A 294 -10.72 -14.62 15.98
CA LEU A 294 -10.50 -15.89 15.28
C LEU A 294 -10.11 -17.01 16.24
N LYS A 295 -9.24 -16.72 17.22
CA LYS A 295 -8.79 -17.71 18.21
C LYS A 295 -9.90 -18.09 19.21
N THR A 296 -10.84 -17.19 19.48
CA THR A 296 -11.96 -17.41 20.40
C THR A 296 -13.28 -17.80 19.70
N MET A 297 -13.31 -17.85 18.36
CA MET A 297 -14.51 -18.06 17.53
C MET A 297 -15.72 -17.19 17.93
N ASN A 298 -15.48 -15.99 18.47
CA ASN A 298 -16.55 -15.10 18.90
C ASN A 298 -16.52 -13.79 18.11
N MET A 299 -17.39 -13.69 17.12
CA MET A 299 -17.55 -12.50 16.25
C MET A 299 -17.98 -11.25 17.04
N LYS A 300 -18.53 -11.39 18.26
CA LYS A 300 -18.83 -10.24 19.12
C LYS A 300 -17.59 -9.60 19.72
N ALA A 301 -16.46 -10.31 19.79
CA ALA A 301 -15.19 -9.75 20.29
C ALA A 301 -14.55 -8.72 19.35
N LEU A 302 -15.03 -8.63 18.09
CA LEU A 302 -14.62 -7.60 17.14
C LEU A 302 -15.30 -6.25 17.38
N LYS A 303 -16.50 -6.26 18.00
CA LYS A 303 -17.24 -5.04 18.30
C LYS A 303 -16.99 -4.66 19.75
N ILE A 304 -16.36 -3.51 19.94
CA ILE A 304 -16.24 -2.92 21.28
C ILE A 304 -17.66 -2.49 21.68
N GLU A 305 -18.21 -3.09 22.73
CA GLU A 305 -19.46 -2.61 23.34
C GLU A 305 -19.14 -1.39 24.21
N TYR A 306 -19.63 -0.22 23.79
CA TYR A 306 -19.50 1.04 24.50
C TYR A 306 -20.86 1.73 24.63
N ASN A 307 -21.06 2.44 25.75
CA ASN A 307 -22.24 3.30 25.92
C ASN A 307 -22.02 4.64 25.21
N LYS A 308 -20.79 5.15 25.26
CA LYS A 308 -20.38 6.39 24.59
C LYS A 308 -18.97 6.24 24.04
N LEU A 309 -18.80 6.49 22.74
CA LEU A 309 -17.49 6.61 22.12
C LEU A 309 -17.00 8.05 22.30
N ILE A 310 -15.81 8.22 22.85
CA ILE A 310 -15.21 9.53 23.09
C ILE A 310 -14.21 9.83 21.99
N ALA A 311 -13.33 8.87 21.69
CA ALA A 311 -12.39 8.99 20.59
C ALA A 311 -11.99 7.63 20.00
N SER A 312 -11.72 7.61 18.71
CA SER A 312 -11.36 6.42 17.94
C SER A 312 -10.15 6.67 17.04
N PRO A 313 -9.41 5.61 16.64
CA PRO A 313 -8.31 5.69 15.69
C PRO A 313 -8.80 5.76 14.23
N THR A 314 -9.83 6.57 13.96
CA THR A 314 -10.40 6.77 12.62
C THR A 314 -9.62 7.83 11.83
N ALA A 315 -9.63 7.72 10.50
CA ALA A 315 -8.92 8.65 9.61
C ALA A 315 -9.49 10.07 9.64
N GLU A 316 -10.70 10.25 10.16
CA GLU A 316 -11.32 11.56 10.39
C GLU A 316 -10.60 12.39 11.47
N GLY A 317 -9.85 11.74 12.37
CA GLY A 317 -9.11 12.43 13.44
C GLY A 317 -10.00 12.97 14.56
N LEU A 318 -9.39 13.74 15.48
CA LEU A 318 -10.06 14.35 16.63
C LEU A 318 -10.79 15.64 16.26
N THR A 319 -12.04 15.78 16.70
CA THR A 319 -12.77 17.06 16.68
C THR A 319 -12.41 17.91 17.90
N LYS A 320 -12.73 19.21 17.85
CA LYS A 320 -12.54 20.11 19.01
C LYS A 320 -13.30 19.65 20.25
N GLU A 321 -14.53 19.16 20.06
CA GLU A 321 -15.37 18.63 21.16
C GLU A 321 -14.74 17.39 21.81
N ASN A 322 -14.12 16.52 21.01
CA ASN A 322 -13.40 15.36 21.53
C ASN A 322 -12.21 15.80 22.39
N ILE A 323 -11.43 16.79 21.94
CA ILE A 323 -10.25 17.29 22.67
C ILE A 323 -10.67 17.92 24.00
N GLU A 324 -11.73 18.72 24.01
CA GLU A 324 -12.24 19.34 25.23
C GLU A 324 -12.76 18.31 26.23
N THR A 325 -13.45 17.28 25.73
CA THR A 325 -13.87 16.14 26.55
C THR A 325 -12.67 15.40 27.15
N LEU A 326 -11.63 15.14 26.35
CA LEU A 326 -10.41 14.48 26.83
C LEU A 326 -9.67 15.32 27.87
N ARG A 327 -9.61 16.65 27.69
CA ARG A 327 -9.02 17.58 28.67
C ARG A 327 -9.75 17.51 30.01
N ARG A 328 -11.08 17.59 30.00
CA ARG A 328 -11.89 17.48 31.21
C ARG A 328 -11.64 16.16 31.95
N LEU A 329 -11.52 15.05 31.23
CA LEU A 329 -11.30 13.73 31.83
C LEU A 329 -9.91 13.56 32.45
N VAL A 330 -8.90 14.23 31.89
CA VAL A 330 -7.56 14.29 32.47
C VAL A 330 -7.56 15.17 33.72
N GLU A 331 -8.24 16.32 33.69
CA GLU A 331 -8.38 17.22 34.84
C GLU A 331 -9.16 16.58 36.00
N GLU A 332 -10.19 15.78 35.69
CA GLU A 332 -10.97 14.99 36.66
C GLU A 332 -10.18 13.78 37.22
N GLY A 333 -8.94 13.52 36.74
CA GLY A 333 -8.11 12.39 37.17
C GLY A 333 -8.62 11.02 36.71
N LYS A 334 -9.62 10.97 35.81
CA LYS A 334 -10.19 9.73 35.26
C LYS A 334 -9.34 9.15 34.13
N LEU A 335 -8.35 9.90 33.64
CA LEU A 335 -7.53 9.54 32.49
C LEU A 335 -6.09 10.06 32.65
N GLU A 336 -5.11 9.23 32.32
CA GLU A 336 -3.70 9.64 32.33
C GLU A 336 -3.40 10.66 31.22
N ASN A 337 -2.54 11.65 31.49
CA ASN A 337 -2.16 12.67 30.51
C ASN A 337 -1.11 12.19 29.49
N GLU A 338 -1.32 11.01 28.91
CA GLU A 338 -0.47 10.44 27.86
C GLU A 338 -1.33 9.77 26.80
N PHE A 339 -1.26 10.28 25.57
CA PHE A 339 -2.01 9.81 24.41
C PHE A 339 -1.07 9.36 23.29
N LEU A 340 -1.45 8.29 22.60
CA LEU A 340 -0.77 7.87 21.38
C LEU A 340 -1.40 8.58 20.18
N VAL A 341 -0.62 9.32 19.41
CA VAL A 341 -1.05 9.91 18.14
C VAL A 341 -0.30 9.25 16.98
N ARG A 342 -1.04 8.80 15.99
CA ARG A 342 -0.52 8.22 14.75
C ARG A 342 -0.39 9.32 13.69
N LYS A 343 0.82 9.51 13.19
CA LYS A 343 1.06 10.31 11.99
C LYS A 343 0.69 9.49 10.76
N ALA A 344 -0.05 10.08 9.83
CA ALA A 344 -0.30 9.48 8.53
C ALA A 344 1.02 9.20 7.81
N MET A 345 1.05 8.11 7.05
CA MET A 345 2.19 7.83 6.19
C MET A 345 2.14 8.79 4.98
N PRO A 346 3.26 9.44 4.61
CA PRO A 346 3.25 10.31 3.44
C PRO A 346 3.06 9.48 2.17
N PHE A 347 1.96 9.69 1.46
CA PHE A 347 1.57 8.94 0.28
C PHE A 347 1.77 9.72 -1.02
N ALA A 348 1.80 11.06 -0.96
CA ALA A 348 2.07 11.92 -2.11
C ALA A 348 3.36 11.57 -2.86
N PRO A 349 4.47 11.17 -2.20
CA PRO A 349 5.67 10.70 -2.89
C PRO A 349 5.46 9.44 -3.73
N ALA A 350 4.59 8.52 -3.28
CA ALA A 350 4.26 7.32 -4.05
C ALA A 350 3.41 7.67 -5.29
N LEU A 351 2.47 8.61 -5.15
CA LEU A 351 1.72 9.15 -6.30
C LEU A 351 2.64 9.85 -7.30
N PHE A 352 3.59 10.64 -6.83
CA PHE A 352 4.57 11.29 -7.69
C PHE A 352 5.46 10.28 -8.41
N LEU A 353 5.94 9.23 -7.72
CA LEU A 353 6.67 8.14 -8.36
C LEU A 353 5.81 7.41 -9.40
N GLY A 354 4.54 7.16 -9.09
CA GLY A 354 3.58 6.55 -10.02
C GLY A 354 3.41 7.37 -11.30
N PHE A 355 3.36 8.70 -11.17
CA PHE A 355 3.38 9.64 -12.29
C PHE A 355 4.69 9.55 -13.10
N LEU A 356 5.86 9.60 -12.45
CA LEU A 356 7.14 9.48 -13.18
C LEU A 356 7.25 8.16 -13.95
N ILE A 357 6.79 7.07 -13.33
CA ILE A 357 6.72 5.76 -13.97
C ILE A 357 5.77 5.80 -15.18
N SER A 358 4.60 6.43 -15.06
CA SER A 358 3.64 6.51 -16.16
C SER A 358 4.19 7.31 -17.35
N ILE A 359 5.01 8.33 -17.10
CA ILE A 359 5.66 9.11 -18.16
C ILE A 359 6.80 8.33 -18.84
N PHE A 360 7.72 7.74 -18.07
CA PHE A 360 8.96 7.17 -18.65
C PHE A 360 8.88 5.68 -19.01
N TYR A 361 8.03 4.93 -18.32
CA TYR A 361 7.87 3.48 -18.52
C TYR A 361 6.48 3.15 -19.06
N GLY A 362 5.47 3.92 -18.69
CA GLY A 362 4.07 3.66 -19.04
C GLY A 362 3.37 2.85 -17.94
N ASP A 363 2.53 1.91 -18.33
CA ASP A 363 1.73 1.11 -17.39
C ASP A 363 2.45 -0.17 -16.96
N LEU A 364 2.88 -0.22 -15.68
CA LEU A 364 3.56 -1.39 -15.12
C LEU A 364 2.63 -2.59 -14.99
N PHE A 365 1.35 -2.36 -14.69
CA PHE A 365 0.38 -3.44 -14.58
C PHE A 365 0.12 -4.07 -15.95
N TRP A 366 0.01 -3.24 -16.99
CA TRP A 366 -0.10 -3.72 -18.37
C TRP A 366 1.13 -4.50 -18.80
N LEU A 367 2.34 -4.04 -18.47
CA LEU A 367 3.58 -4.82 -18.67
C LEU A 367 3.48 -6.20 -17.99
N LEU A 368 3.03 -6.26 -16.74
CA LEU A 368 2.87 -7.52 -16.04
C LEU A 368 1.86 -8.43 -16.75
N LEU A 369 0.73 -7.89 -17.19
CA LEU A 369 -0.28 -8.62 -17.94
C LEU A 369 0.26 -9.19 -19.26
N LEU A 370 0.98 -8.38 -20.04
CA LEU A 370 1.60 -8.81 -21.30
C LEU A 370 2.58 -9.96 -21.03
N LYS A 371 3.47 -9.80 -20.05
CA LYS A 371 4.43 -10.84 -19.67
C LYS A 371 3.76 -12.12 -19.19
N THR A 372 2.67 -12.04 -18.42
CA THR A 372 1.94 -13.24 -17.98
C THR A 372 1.26 -13.97 -19.13
N ASN A 373 0.92 -13.25 -20.21
CA ASN A 373 0.36 -13.81 -21.42
C ASN A 373 1.42 -14.23 -22.46
N GLY A 374 2.71 -14.12 -22.11
CA GLY A 374 3.82 -14.49 -22.99
C GLY A 374 4.10 -13.47 -24.11
N LEU A 375 3.66 -12.22 -23.94
CA LEU A 375 3.82 -11.11 -24.88
C LEU A 375 4.84 -10.06 -24.40
#